data_AF-A0A060ZVY2-F1
#
_entry.id   AF-A0A060ZVY2-F1
#
_cell.length_a   1.000
_cell.length_b   1.000
_cell.length_c   1.000
_cell.angle_alpha   90.00
_cell.angle_beta   90.00
_cell.angle_gamma   90.00
#
_symmetry.space_group_name_H-M   'P 1'
#
loop_
_entity.id
_entity.type
_entity.pdbx_description
1 polymer ?
#
loop_
_entity_poly.entity_id
_entity_poly.type
_entity_poly.pdbx_seq_one_letter_code
_entity_poly.pdbx_strand_id
1 'polypeptide(L)' 'MNTTTTTERAIAMVEAFRTMMRELGSCSPAVEKFADWAIVRIIACWSPKMAVETAMRNVLIGQAGVTV' A
#
# COMPACT_ATOMS: atom_id res chain seq x y z
N MET A 1 -1.58 8.30 16.17
CA MET A 1 -1.62 6.93 15.62
C MET A 1 -3.04 6.64 15.17
N ASN A 2 -3.34 6.73 13.87
CA ASN A 2 -4.65 6.40 13.28
C ASN A 2 -4.55 5.93 11.81
N THR A 3 -3.32 5.68 11.33
CA THR A 3 -3.05 5.41 9.90
C THR A 3 -3.21 3.94 9.54
N THR A 4 -3.03 3.05 10.50
CA THR A 4 -3.22 1.59 10.35
C THR A 4 -4.69 1.29 10.07
N THR A 5 -5.60 1.89 10.84
CA THR A 5 -7.05 1.75 10.67
C THR A 5 -7.57 2.32 9.34
N THR A 6 -6.96 3.38 8.80
CA THR A 6 -7.33 3.91 7.48
C THR A 6 -6.91 2.99 6.35
N THR A 7 -5.72 2.38 6.43
CA THR A 7 -5.20 1.47 5.41
C THR A 7 -6.01 0.17 5.39
N GLU A 8 -6.24 -0.42 6.56
CA GLU A 8 -7.08 -1.62 6.72
C GLU A 8 -8.49 -1.38 6.20
N ARG A 9 -9.10 -0.22 6.51
CA ARG A 9 -10.42 0.15 6.01
C ARG A 9 -10.45 0.27 4.48
N ALA A 10 -9.42 0.86 3.87
CA ALA A 10 -9.33 0.99 2.42
C ALA A 10 -9.20 -0.37 1.73
N ILE A 11 -8.40 -1.29 2.29
CA ILE A 11 -8.29 -2.67 1.79
C ILE A 11 -9.66 -3.37 1.90
N ALA A 12 -10.33 -3.28 3.05
CA ALA A 12 -11.64 -3.89 3.25
C ALA A 12 -12.69 -3.38 2.25
N MET A 13 -12.65 -2.10 1.87
CA MET A 13 -13.55 -1.55 0.85
C MET A 13 -13.30 -2.16 -0.54
N VAL A 14 -12.04 -2.36 -0.92
CA VAL A 14 -11.69 -3.00 -2.20
C VAL A 14 -12.10 -4.47 -2.21
N GLU A 15 -11.93 -5.18 -1.09
CA GLU A 15 -12.40 -6.56 -0.96
C GLU A 15 -13.93 -6.67 -1.00
N ALA A 16 -14.63 -5.73 -0.36
CA ALA A 16 -16.09 -5.67 -0.43
C ALA A 16 -16.59 -5.41 -1.86
N PHE A 17 -15.92 -4.52 -2.61
CA PHE A 17 -16.19 -4.31 -4.03
C PHE A 17 -16.02 -5.60 -4.84
N ARG A 18 -14.90 -6.32 -4.65
CA ARG A 18 -14.64 -7.60 -5.31
C ARG A 18 -15.74 -8.62 -5.01
N THR A 19 -16.16 -8.76 -3.75
CA THR A 19 -17.25 -9.65 -3.35
C THR A 19 -18.58 -9.28 -4.00
N MET A 20 -18.95 -7.98 -3.96
CA MET A 20 -20.18 -7.50 -4.58
C MET A 20 -20.20 -7.77 -6.09
N MET A 21 -19.07 -7.57 -6.77
CA MET A 21 -18.97 -7.87 -8.21
C MET A 21 -19.15 -9.37 -8.51
N ARG A 22 -18.65 -10.26 -7.65
CA ARG A 22 -18.89 -11.71 -7.78
C ARG A 22 -20.36 -12.07 -7.56
N GLU A 23 -21.01 -11.48 -6.55
CA GLU A 23 -22.45 -11.68 -6.29
C GLU A 23 -23.33 -11.21 -7.45
N LEU A 24 -22.92 -10.14 -8.15
CA LEU A 24 -23.56 -9.66 -9.37
C LEU A 24 -23.23 -10.53 -10.61
N GLY A 25 -22.53 -11.65 -10.44
CA GLY A 25 -22.14 -12.56 -11.52
C GLY A 25 -20.94 -12.07 -12.35
N SER A 26 -20.30 -10.97 -11.96
CA SER A 26 -19.12 -10.42 -12.61
C SER A 26 -17.84 -11.02 -12.01
N CYS A 27 -17.66 -12.33 -12.20
CA CYS A 27 -16.41 -13.04 -11.90
C CYS A 27 -15.33 -12.80 -12.98
N SER A 28 -15.30 -11.60 -13.55
CA SER A 28 -14.37 -11.27 -14.64
C SER A 28 -12.94 -11.20 -14.11
N PRO A 29 -11.95 -11.78 -14.82
CA PRO A 29 -10.54 -11.63 -14.49
C PRO A 29 -10.08 -10.16 -14.39
N ALA A 30 -10.79 -9.24 -15.04
CA ALA A 30 -10.51 -7.81 -14.95
C ALA A 30 -10.83 -7.21 -13.56
N VAL A 31 -11.90 -7.67 -12.92
CA VAL A 31 -12.32 -7.21 -11.58
C VAL A 31 -11.32 -7.67 -10.53
N GLU A 32 -10.89 -8.93 -10.62
CA GLU A 32 -9.87 -9.49 -9.71
C GLU A 32 -8.53 -8.74 -9.85
N LYS A 33 -8.06 -8.55 -11.09
CA LYS A 33 -6.83 -7.79 -11.36
C LYS A 33 -6.92 -6.33 -10.88
N PHE A 34 -8.09 -5.70 -11.00
CA PHE A 34 -8.30 -4.36 -10.48
C PHE A 34 -8.20 -4.32 -8.96
N ALA A 35 -8.85 -5.26 -8.26
CA ALA A 35 -8.80 -5.35 -6.81
C ALA A 35 -7.37 -5.57 -6.30
N ASP A 36 -6.63 -6.49 -6.91
CA ASP A 36 -5.23 -6.76 -6.56
C ASP A 36 -4.35 -5.52 -6.77
N TRP A 37 -4.49 -4.85 -7.92
CA TRP A 37 -3.74 -3.63 -8.21
C TRP A 37 -4.05 -2.49 -7.24
N ALA A 38 -5.33 -2.30 -6.88
CA ALA A 38 -5.76 -1.28 -5.95
C ALA A 38 -5.20 -1.53 -4.54
N ILE A 39 -5.20 -2.78 -4.06
CA ILE A 39 -4.62 -3.16 -2.77
C ILE A 39 -3.11 -2.87 -2.74
N VAL A 40 -2.36 -3.28 -3.77
CA VAL A 40 -0.92 -3.00 -3.87
C VAL A 40 -0.65 -1.49 -3.83
N ARG A 41 -1.47 -0.70 -4.52
CA ARG A 41 -1.30 0.76 -4.57
C ARG A 41 -1.65 1.42 -3.23
N ILE A 42 -2.67 0.93 -2.52
CA ILE A 42 -3.00 1.36 -1.15
C ILE A 42 -1.80 1.11 -0.24
N ILE A 43 -1.24 -0.10 -0.24
CA ILE A 43 -0.09 -0.45 0.59
C ILE A 43 1.11 0.44 0.22
N ALA A 44 1.42 0.60 -1.06
CA ALA A 44 2.55 1.43 -1.52
C ALA A 44 2.41 2.92 -1.12
N CYS A 45 1.20 3.49 -1.21
CA CYS A 45 0.93 4.87 -0.82
C CYS A 45 0.98 5.11 0.69
N TRP A 46 0.72 4.07 1.51
CA TRP A 46 0.71 4.17 2.98
C TRP A 46 1.99 3.65 3.65
N SER A 47 2.79 2.83 2.96
CA SER A 47 4.16 2.44 3.33
C SER A 47 5.32 3.35 2.83
N PRO A 48 5.18 4.65 2.48
CA PRO A 48 6.34 5.48 2.13
C PRO A 48 7.32 5.58 3.30
N LYS A 49 6.85 5.47 4.54
CA LYS A 49 7.62 5.76 5.74
C LYS A 49 8.79 4.80 5.99
N MET A 50 8.67 3.49 5.79
CA MET A 50 9.82 2.62 6.04
C MET A 50 10.92 2.79 4.98
N ALA A 51 10.55 2.87 3.70
CA ALA A 51 11.52 3.00 2.63
C ALA A 51 12.19 4.38 2.62
N VAL A 52 11.42 5.45 2.85
CA VAL A 52 11.93 6.82 2.91
C VAL A 52 12.69 7.08 4.22
N GLU A 53 12.24 6.56 5.38
CA GLU A 53 13.01 6.69 6.63
C GLU A 53 14.30 5.88 6.58
N THR A 54 14.29 4.68 6.00
CA THR A 54 15.51 3.88 5.81
C THR A 54 16.45 4.56 4.82
N ALA A 55 15.94 5.08 3.70
CA ALA A 55 16.75 5.84 2.75
C ALA A 55 17.31 7.13 3.38
N MET A 56 16.52 7.90 4.14
CA MET A 56 16.98 9.09 4.85
C MET A 56 18.00 8.75 5.94
N ARG A 57 17.78 7.70 6.74
CA ARG A 57 18.78 7.21 7.71
C ARG A 57 20.07 6.82 7.03
N ASN A 58 20.01 6.07 5.93
CA ASN A 58 21.21 5.64 5.20
C ASN A 58 21.96 6.83 4.58
N VAL A 59 21.26 7.85 4.09
CA VAL A 59 21.88 9.10 3.60
C VAL A 59 22.52 9.90 4.73
N LEU A 60 21.83 10.07 5.87
CA LEU A 60 22.33 10.82 7.01
C LEU A 60 23.51 10.11 7.72
N ILE A 61 23.47 8.78 7.81
CA ILE A 61 24.56 7.96 8.36
C ILE A 61 25.74 7.91 7.38
N GLY A 62 25.47 7.86 6.07
CA GLY A 62 26.51 7.89 5.03
C GLY A 62 27.26 9.22 4.93
N GLN A 63 26.64 10.35 5.30
CA GLN A 63 27.27 11.67 5.30
C GLN A 63 28.08 11.99 6.58
N ALA A 64 27.83 11.30 7.68
CA ALA A 64 28.57 11.50 8.94
C ALA A 64 29.98 10.86 8.95
N GLY A 65 30.37 10.14 7.88
CA GLY A 65 31.64 9.42 7.79
C GLY A 65 32.71 10.04 6.89
N VAL A 66 32.49 11.25 6.33
CA VAL A 66 33.49 11.96 5.52
C VAL A 66 33.92 13.23 6.24
N THR A 67 34.68 13.06 7.32
CA THR A 67 35.69 14.03 7.72
C THR A 67 37.03 13.51 7.19
N VAL A 68 37.46 14.04 6.05
CA VAL A 68 38.86 14.11 5.64
C VAL A 68 39.14 15.57 5.33
#